data_AF-A0A2V9D7P2-F1
#
_entry.id   AF-A0A2V9D7P2-F1
#
_cell.length_a   1.000
_cell.length_b   1.000
_cell.length_c   1.000
_cell.angle_alpha   90.00
_cell.angle_beta   90.00
_cell.angle_gamma   90.00
#
_symmetry.space_group_name_H-M   'P 1'
#
loop_
_entity.id
_entity.type
_entity.pdbx_description
1 polymer ?
#
loop_
_entity_poly.entity_id
_entity_poly.type
_entity_poly.pdbx_seq_one_letter_code
_entity_poly.pdbx_strand_id
1 'polypeptide(L)'
;MDARLREFLDATSLSTEECLFLVCSPYVDSVKLRILNSPARSIPMERLPKGYFRLLLWEQVCCRYLYDLGENGEKMRGDSVSRLLAEGVHGPSEVVAHAEFNWNSLPECLPSAPNQSFRIEPLSFALYRSDDRGKM
;
A
#
# COMPACT_ATOMS: atom_id res chain seq x y z
N MET A 1 -22.39 0.19 -7.45
CA MET A 1 -21.01 0.14 -6.92
C MET A 1 -20.89 -1.17 -6.17
N ASP A 2 -20.11 -2.12 -6.69
CA ASP A 2 -19.96 -3.45 -6.09
C ASP A 2 -19.43 -3.32 -4.65
N ALA A 3 -20.03 -4.03 -3.70
CA ALA A 3 -19.67 -3.95 -2.29
C ALA A 3 -18.21 -4.40 -2.06
N ARG A 4 -17.69 -5.30 -2.90
CA ARG A 4 -16.30 -5.78 -2.87
C ARG A 4 -15.26 -4.71 -3.18
N LEU A 5 -15.63 -3.63 -3.88
CA LEU A 5 -14.71 -2.52 -4.17
C LEU A 5 -14.49 -1.59 -2.97
N ARG A 6 -15.29 -1.69 -1.90
CA ARG A 6 -15.08 -0.89 -0.67
C ARG A 6 -14.02 -1.47 0.25
N GLU A 7 -13.64 -2.73 0.06
CA GLU A 7 -12.63 -3.41 0.87
C GLU A 7 -11.20 -3.05 0.43
N PHE A 8 -11.05 -2.53 -0.79
CA PHE A 8 -9.75 -2.18 -1.36
C PHE A 8 -9.76 -0.70 -1.73
N LEU A 9 -8.97 0.11 -1.05
CA LEU A 9 -8.76 1.52 -1.40
C LEU A 9 -7.41 1.77 -2.08
N ASP A 10 -6.60 0.72 -2.24
CA ASP A 10 -5.20 0.76 -2.66
C ASP A 10 -4.91 -0.19 -3.84
N ALA A 11 -3.63 -0.32 -4.19
CA ALA A 11 -3.16 -1.40 -5.03
C ALA A 11 -3.04 -2.72 -4.28
N THR A 12 -3.80 -3.74 -4.71
CA THR A 12 -3.88 -5.06 -4.09
C THR A 12 -3.55 -6.19 -5.06
N SER A 13 -2.64 -7.07 -4.65
CA SER A 13 -2.37 -8.34 -5.34
C SER A 13 -3.56 -9.29 -5.16
N LEU A 14 -4.18 -9.70 -6.26
CA LEU A 14 -5.20 -10.75 -6.29
C LEU A 14 -4.56 -12.15 -6.43
N SER A 15 -3.38 -12.20 -7.05
CA SER A 15 -2.51 -13.37 -7.15
C SER A 15 -1.05 -12.93 -7.30
N THR A 16 -0.13 -13.85 -7.58
CA THR A 16 1.28 -13.53 -7.87
C THR A 16 1.47 -12.72 -9.16
N GLU A 17 0.50 -12.74 -10.07
CA GLU A 17 0.59 -12.10 -11.38
C GLU A 17 -0.61 -11.20 -11.70
N GLU A 18 -1.47 -10.92 -10.74
CA GLU A 18 -2.64 -10.07 -10.95
C GLU A 18 -2.78 -9.04 -9.84
N CYS A 19 -2.87 -7.77 -10.23
CA CYS A 19 -2.99 -6.64 -9.33
C CYS A 19 -4.22 -5.80 -9.68
N LEU A 20 -5.01 -5.47 -8.67
CA LEU A 20 -6.07 -4.46 -8.72
C LEU A 20 -5.51 -3.13 -8.22
N PHE A 21 -5.63 -2.08 -9.01
CA PHE A 21 -5.31 -0.72 -8.62
C PHE A 21 -6.60 0.08 -8.47
N LEU A 22 -6.79 0.72 -7.32
CA LEU A 22 -7.90 1.63 -7.08
C LEU A 22 -7.38 2.95 -6.47
N VAL A 23 -7.88 4.07 -6.97
CA VAL A 23 -7.58 5.39 -6.40
C VAL A 23 -8.81 6.29 -6.48
N CYS A 24 -9.01 7.15 -5.48
CA CYS A 24 -10.03 8.18 -5.50
C CYS A 24 -9.42 9.55 -5.84
N SER A 25 -9.85 10.15 -6.94
CA SER A 25 -9.42 11.49 -7.36
C SER A 25 -10.62 12.23 -8.00
N PRO A 26 -11.58 12.73 -7.21
CA PRO A 26 -12.85 13.22 -7.71
C PRO A 26 -12.77 14.50 -8.55
N TYR A 27 -11.64 15.20 -8.50
CA TYR A 27 -11.43 16.48 -9.18
C TYR A 27 -10.62 16.37 -10.48
N VAL A 28 -10.32 15.15 -10.95
CA VAL A 28 -9.66 14.93 -12.24
C VAL A 28 -10.57 14.14 -13.18
N ASP A 29 -10.38 14.37 -14.48
CA ASP A 29 -11.18 13.70 -15.52
C ASP A 29 -10.59 12.34 -15.91
N SER A 30 -9.28 12.17 -15.76
CA SER A 30 -8.58 10.93 -16.09
C SER A 30 -7.43 10.66 -15.12
N VAL A 31 -7.09 9.38 -14.97
CA VAL A 31 -5.90 8.93 -14.25
C VAL A 31 -5.20 7.88 -15.11
N LYS A 32 -3.87 7.93 -15.17
CA LYS A 32 -3.06 6.83 -15.70
C LYS A 32 -2.26 6.20 -14.58
N LEU A 33 -2.20 4.87 -14.57
CA LEU A 33 -1.25 4.13 -13.77
C LEU A 33 0.09 4.07 -14.52
N ARG A 34 1.15 4.54 -13.89
CA ARG A 34 2.51 4.46 -14.43
C ARG A 34 3.27 3.36 -13.71
N ILE A 35 3.51 2.25 -14.41
CA ILE A 35 4.38 1.17 -13.94
C ILE A 35 5.83 1.55 -14.24
N LEU A 36 6.69 1.44 -13.23
CA LEU A 36 8.11 1.83 -13.31
C LEU A 36 9.04 0.64 -13.57
N ASN A 37 8.59 -0.59 -13.32
CA ASN A 37 9.33 -1.81 -13.66
C ASN A 37 9.52 -1.91 -15.17
N SER A 38 10.57 -2.61 -15.62
CA SER A 38 10.86 -2.79 -17.04
C SER A 38 9.93 -3.83 -17.68
N PRO A 39 9.19 -3.51 -18.75
CA PRO A 39 9.16 -2.23 -19.45
C PRO A 39 8.24 -1.20 -18.79
N ALA A 40 8.76 0.01 -18.58
CA ALA A 40 7.98 1.10 -18.00
C ALA A 40 6.85 1.49 -18.95
N ARG A 41 5.64 1.62 -18.41
CA ARG A 41 4.43 1.89 -19.22
C ARG A 41 3.41 2.70 -18.46
N SER A 42 2.58 3.42 -19.20
CA SER A 42 1.47 4.22 -18.65
C SER A 42 0.17 3.72 -19.22
N ILE A 43 -0.77 3.37 -18.34
CA ILE A 43 -2.01 2.69 -18.70
C ILE A 43 -3.18 3.54 -18.20
N PRO A 44 -4.13 3.93 -19.05
CA PRO A 44 -5.31 4.66 -18.61
C PRO A 44 -6.17 3.79 -17.70
N MET A 45 -6.69 4.38 -16.62
CA MET A 45 -7.58 3.70 -15.69
C MET A 45 -9.05 3.93 -16.07
N GLU A 46 -9.89 2.95 -15.78
CA GLU A 46 -11.35 3.06 -15.93
C GLU A 46 -11.89 4.03 -14.89
N ARG A 47 -12.59 5.09 -15.33
CA ARG A 47 -13.29 6.00 -14.43
C ARG A 47 -14.57 5.36 -13.91
N LEU A 48 -14.72 5.33 -12.60
CA LEU A 48 -15.89 4.83 -11.89
C LEU A 48 -16.68 6.00 -11.25
N PRO A 49 -17.93 5.76 -10.78
CA PRO A 49 -18.71 6.78 -10.08
C PRO A 49 -17.97 7.35 -8.86
N LYS A 50 -18.31 8.59 -8.48
CA LYS A 50 -17.76 9.29 -7.31
C LYS A 50 -16.24 9.58 -7.37
N GLY A 51 -15.65 9.56 -8.56
CA GLY A 51 -14.24 9.93 -8.72
C GLY A 51 -13.26 8.80 -8.47
N TYR A 52 -13.73 7.57 -8.38
CA TYR A 52 -12.84 6.41 -8.31
C TYR A 52 -12.28 6.08 -9.69
N PHE A 53 -11.06 5.58 -9.73
CA PHE A 53 -10.41 5.07 -10.93
C PHE A 53 -9.88 3.68 -10.64
N ARG A 54 -10.12 2.74 -11.55
CA ARG A 54 -9.78 1.33 -11.40
C ARG A 54 -8.95 0.82 -12.57
N LEU A 55 -8.00 -0.05 -12.28
CA LEU A 55 -7.32 -0.85 -13.29
C LEU A 55 -7.04 -2.25 -12.73
N LEU A 56 -7.48 -3.28 -13.46
CA LEU A 56 -7.05 -4.66 -13.25
C LEU A 56 -5.93 -4.94 -14.25
N LEU A 57 -4.80 -5.45 -13.77
CA LEU A 57 -3.63 -5.65 -14.60
C LEU A 57 -2.95 -6.97 -14.26
N TRP A 58 -2.56 -7.70 -15.30
CA TRP A 58 -1.61 -8.80 -15.17
C TRP A 58 -0.21 -8.21 -14.95
N GLU A 59 0.27 -8.24 -13.72
CA GLU A 59 1.55 -7.69 -13.30
C GLU A 59 2.02 -8.40 -12.02
N GLN A 60 3.34 -8.56 -11.92
CA GLN A 60 3.95 -9.18 -10.76
C GLN A 60 3.71 -8.37 -9.49
N VAL A 61 3.62 -9.08 -8.37
CA VAL A 61 3.72 -8.45 -7.06
C VAL A 61 5.08 -7.76 -6.92
N CYS A 62 5.17 -6.74 -6.07
CA CYS A 62 6.34 -5.86 -5.96
C CYS A 62 6.55 -4.92 -7.16
N CYS A 63 5.56 -4.76 -8.05
CA CYS A 63 5.61 -3.70 -9.04
C CYS A 63 5.51 -2.32 -8.38
N ARG A 64 6.35 -1.41 -8.88
CA ARG A 64 6.46 -0.01 -8.46
C ARG A 64 5.64 0.87 -9.38
N TYR A 65 4.85 1.75 -8.80
CA TYR A 65 3.90 2.56 -9.55
C TYR A 65 3.69 3.98 -9.01
N LEU A 66 3.17 4.83 -9.89
CA LEU A 66 2.67 6.18 -9.61
C LEU A 66 1.33 6.39 -10.31
N TYR A 67 0.49 7.25 -9.76
CA TYR A 67 -0.68 7.79 -10.46
C TYR A 67 -0.31 9.11 -11.14
N ASP A 68 -0.55 9.17 -12.45
CA ASP A 68 -0.54 10.41 -13.21
C ASP A 68 -1.94 11.03 -13.17
N LEU A 69 -2.06 12.16 -12.47
CA LEU A 69 -3.29 12.91 -12.28
C LEU A 69 -3.38 14.14 -13.21
N GLY A 70 -2.40 14.33 -14.10
CA GLY A 70 -2.31 15.48 -15.00
C GLY A 70 -2.31 15.06 -16.47
N GLU A 71 -2.06 16.02 -17.36
CA GLU A 71 -1.78 15.73 -18.75
C GLU A 71 -0.32 15.35 -18.91
N ASN A 72 -0.04 14.19 -19.51
CA ASN A 72 1.31 13.74 -19.88
C ASN A 72 2.37 13.75 -18.76
N GLY A 73 1.98 13.46 -17.52
CA GLY A 73 2.91 13.24 -16.42
C GLY A 73 3.30 14.46 -15.61
N GLU A 74 2.62 15.59 -15.78
CA GLU A 74 2.84 16.81 -15.02
C GLU A 74 2.51 16.67 -13.53
N LYS A 75 1.69 15.67 -13.15
CA LYS A 75 1.24 15.48 -11.77
C LYS A 75 1.29 14.02 -11.33
N MET A 76 2.50 13.55 -11.08
CA MET A 76 2.74 12.23 -10.49
C MET A 76 2.53 12.23 -8.97
N ARG A 77 1.83 11.23 -8.46
CA ARG A 77 1.64 11.00 -7.02
C ARG A 77 1.80 9.53 -6.68
N GLY A 78 2.45 9.25 -5.56
CA GLY A 78 2.35 7.95 -4.90
C GLY A 78 0.91 7.72 -4.43
N ASP A 79 0.60 6.46 -4.14
CA ASP A 79 -0.67 6.07 -3.57
C ASP A 79 -0.80 6.59 -2.13
N SER A 80 -1.86 7.35 -1.86
CA SER A 80 -2.15 7.92 -0.53
C SER A 80 -2.42 6.87 0.54
N VAL A 81 -2.80 5.66 0.12
CA VAL A 81 -3.04 4.52 1.00
C VAL A 81 -2.06 3.39 0.71
N SER A 82 -0.88 3.73 0.17
CA SER A 82 0.18 2.76 -0.10
C SER A 82 0.58 1.99 1.15
N ARG A 83 0.87 0.71 0.95
CA ARG A 83 1.34 -0.20 2.01
C ARG A 83 2.87 -0.24 2.14
N LEU A 84 3.59 0.30 1.16
CA LEU A 84 5.05 0.40 1.18
C LEU A 84 5.53 1.64 0.41
N LEU A 85 6.26 2.50 1.12
CA LEU A 85 6.83 3.76 0.62
C LEU A 85 8.35 3.78 0.84
N ALA A 86 9.07 2.89 0.15
CA ALA A 86 10.50 2.66 0.37
C ALA A 86 11.37 3.93 0.20
N GLU A 87 10.98 4.83 -0.70
CA GLU A 87 11.70 6.08 -1.00
C GLU A 87 11.08 7.31 -0.29
N GLY A 88 10.23 7.08 0.70
CA GLY A 88 9.52 8.12 1.44
C GLY A 88 8.17 8.50 0.83
N VAL A 89 7.46 9.40 1.50
CA VAL A 89 6.02 9.70 1.24
C VAL A 89 5.74 10.37 -0.12
N HIS A 90 6.77 10.85 -0.81
CA HIS A 90 6.66 11.43 -2.14
C HIS A 90 7.15 10.48 -3.24
N GLY A 91 7.73 9.34 -2.86
CA GLY A 91 8.26 8.36 -3.79
C GLY A 91 7.18 7.46 -4.41
N PRO A 92 7.59 6.57 -5.32
CA PRO A 92 6.71 5.55 -5.87
C PRO A 92 6.19 4.59 -4.81
N SER A 93 4.98 4.12 -5.03
CA SER A 93 4.36 3.06 -4.23
C SER A 93 4.74 1.69 -4.78
N GLU A 94 4.65 0.66 -3.93
CA GLU A 94 4.93 -0.72 -4.32
C GLU A 94 3.80 -1.64 -3.87
N VAL A 95 3.41 -2.58 -4.74
CA VAL A 95 2.41 -3.60 -4.40
C VAL A 95 3.03 -4.64 -3.48
N VAL A 96 2.41 -4.88 -2.32
CA VAL A 96 2.92 -5.81 -1.30
C VAL A 96 2.20 -7.16 -1.35
N ALA A 97 2.96 -8.25 -1.36
CA ALA A 97 2.47 -9.63 -1.33
C ALA A 97 2.09 -10.10 0.08
N HIS A 98 0.98 -9.58 0.64
CA HIS A 98 0.58 -9.92 2.03
C HIS A 98 0.37 -11.41 2.27
N ALA A 99 -0.08 -12.15 1.26
CA ALA A 99 -0.34 -13.58 1.37
C ALA A 99 0.93 -14.43 1.50
N GLU A 100 2.11 -13.90 1.19
CA GLU A 100 3.37 -14.64 1.26
C GLU A 100 3.94 -14.73 2.68
N PHE A 101 3.55 -13.81 3.58
CA PHE A 101 4.03 -13.86 4.95
C PHE A 101 3.31 -14.95 5.77
N ASN A 102 4.00 -16.05 6.00
CA ASN A 102 3.49 -17.13 6.84
C ASN A 102 3.70 -16.80 8.33
N TRP A 103 2.60 -16.52 9.03
CA TRP A 103 2.61 -16.41 10.48
C TRP A 103 2.87 -17.78 11.12
N ASN A 104 4.14 -18.05 11.48
CA ASN A 104 4.54 -19.33 12.10
C ASN A 104 3.93 -19.56 13.50
N SER A 105 3.26 -18.57 14.07
CA SER A 105 2.33 -18.65 15.21
C SER A 105 1.84 -17.24 15.51
N LEU A 106 0.55 -17.09 15.78
CA LEU A 106 0.14 -15.97 16.64
C LEU A 106 0.68 -16.31 18.03
N PRO A 107 1.38 -15.40 18.74
CA PRO A 107 1.57 -15.60 20.18
C PRO A 107 0.17 -15.90 20.74
N GLU A 108 0.08 -16.94 21.58
CA GLU A 108 -1.14 -17.34 22.29
C GLU A 108 -1.96 -16.09 22.53
N CYS A 109 -3.16 -15.99 21.94
CA CYS A 109 -4.04 -14.85 22.14
C CYS A 109 -4.05 -14.60 23.64
N LEU A 110 -3.35 -13.55 24.07
CA LEU A 110 -3.19 -13.28 25.49
C LEU A 110 -4.62 -13.20 26.00
N PRO A 111 -5.01 -14.03 26.98
CA PRO A 111 -6.36 -13.98 27.50
C PRO A 111 -6.59 -12.53 27.86
N SER A 112 -7.60 -11.92 27.24
CA SER A 112 -7.91 -10.52 27.43
C SER A 112 -8.16 -10.31 28.92
N ALA A 113 -7.14 -9.82 29.62
CA ALA A 113 -7.16 -9.52 31.04
C ALA A 113 -7.13 -7.99 31.16
N PRO A 114 -8.23 -7.30 30.80
CA PRO A 114 -8.27 -5.83 30.77
C PRO A 114 -8.00 -5.18 32.14
N ASN A 115 -7.96 -5.98 33.21
CA ASN A 115 -7.75 -5.55 34.59
C ASN A 115 -6.43 -6.04 35.19
N GLN A 116 -5.48 -6.55 34.41
CA GLN A 116 -4.13 -6.83 34.88
C GLN A 116 -3.28 -5.55 34.88
N SER A 117 -2.39 -5.44 35.85
CA SER A 117 -1.35 -4.41 35.82
C SER A 117 -0.37 -4.72 34.68
N PHE A 118 -0.15 -3.74 33.83
CA PHE A 118 0.87 -3.78 32.78
C PHE A 118 1.81 -2.59 32.94
N ARG A 119 3.02 -2.73 32.38
CA ARG A 119 3.96 -1.62 32.24
C ARG A 119 4.15 -1.33 30.75
N ILE A 120 4.04 -0.07 30.38
CA ILE A 120 4.40 0.40 29.04
C ILE A 120 5.85 0.88 29.11
N GLU A 121 6.72 0.28 28.32
CA GLU A 121 8.08 0.76 28.08
C GLU A 121 8.10 1.42 26.69
N PRO A 122 8.01 2.75 26.59
CA PRO A 122 7.97 3.43 25.31
C PRO A 122 9.30 3.27 24.58
N LEU A 123 9.24 2.80 23.33
CA LEU A 123 10.41 2.55 22.49
C LEU A 123 10.34 3.38 21.22
N SER A 124 11.37 4.19 20.97
CA SER A 124 11.57 4.82 19.66
C SER A 124 12.42 3.90 18.80
N PHE A 125 11.83 3.28 17.77
CA PHE A 125 12.56 2.43 16.83
C PHE A 125 13.70 3.15 16.10
N ALA A 126 13.60 4.46 15.93
CA ALA A 126 14.65 5.26 15.28
C ALA A 126 15.87 5.51 16.19
N LEU A 127 15.68 5.47 17.51
CA LEU A 127 16.73 5.75 18.48
C LEU A 127 17.22 4.50 19.21
N TYR A 128 16.44 3.42 19.16
CA TYR A 128 16.79 2.17 19.83
C TYR A 128 18.00 1.51 19.20
N ARG A 129 18.95 1.11 20.03
CA ARG A 129 20.09 0.28 19.65
C ARG A 129 20.05 -1.01 20.46
N SER A 130 20.33 -2.14 19.81
CA SER A 130 20.34 -3.47 20.44
C SER A 130 21.30 -3.59 21.61
N ASP A 131 22.30 -2.71 21.66
CA ASP A 131 23.43 -2.76 22.59
C ASP A 131 23.16 -2.02 23.91
N ASP A 132 22.02 -1.32 24.03
CA ASP A 132 21.63 -0.58 25.24
C ASP A 132 21.10 -1.50 26.37
N ARG A 133 21.08 -2.82 26.16
CA ARG A 133 20.58 -3.83 27.14
C ARG A 133 21.44 -4.00 28.40
N GLY A 134 22.39 -3.10 28.68
CA GLY A 134 23.34 -3.20 29.80
C GLY A 134 23.37 -2.02 30.76
N LYS A 135 22.51 -1.00 30.61
CA LYS A 135 22.47 0.16 31.51
C LYS A 135 21.04 0.58 31.86
N MET A 136 20.35 -0.27 32.59
CA MET A 136 19.19 0.11 33.41
C MET A 136 19.21 -0.65 34.72
#